data_AF-A0A631TSS2-F1
#
_entry.id   AF-A0A631TSS2-F1
#
_cell.length_a   1.000
_cell.length_b   1.000
_cell.length_c   1.000
_cell.angle_alpha   90.00
_cell.angle_beta   90.00
_cell.angle_gamma   90.00
#
_symmetry.space_group_name_H-M   'P 1'
#
loop_
_entity.id
_entity.type
_entity.pdbx_description
1 polymer ?
#
loop_
_entity_poly.entity_id
_entity_poly.type
_entity_poly.pdbx_seq_one_letter_code
_entity_poly.pdbx_strand_id
1 'polypeptide(L)'
;MISNVKFNDLEKRLDLLVEKVLNLELQIKSLTDSQGGEIPPGMSPVTTLAAEFGISTKKAEELAKNTGVMLVRLKSGGFVAPDEKFREAARLVLRSAKRKYGSAYWYHPLIGKFQMSGGIPE
;
A
#
# COMPACT_ATOMS: atom_id res chain seq x y z
N MET A 1 16.25 -32.57 30.46
CA MET A 1 15.95 -31.36 31.27
C MET A 1 16.81 -30.23 30.75
N ILE A 2 16.22 -29.06 30.48
CA ILE A 2 16.99 -27.85 30.16
C ILE A 2 17.75 -27.43 31.42
N SER A 3 18.99 -26.97 31.29
CA SER A 3 19.73 -26.44 32.44
C SER A 3 19.12 -25.12 32.89
N ASN A 4 19.09 -24.85 34.21
CA ASN A 4 18.57 -23.59 34.77
C ASN A 4 19.22 -22.33 34.13
N VAL A 5 20.49 -22.46 33.70
CA VAL A 5 21.20 -21.39 32.98
C VAL A 5 20.58 -21.12 31.60
N LYS A 6 20.25 -22.17 30.85
CA LYS A 6 19.56 -22.02 29.55
C LYS A 6 18.13 -21.50 29.72
N PHE A 7 17.45 -21.89 30.80
CA PHE A 7 16.12 -21.38 31.11
C PHE A 7 16.15 -19.88 31.38
N ASN A 8 17.05 -19.41 32.24
CA ASN A 8 17.20 -17.98 32.54
C ASN A 8 17.64 -17.15 31.31
N ASP A 9 18.46 -17.70 30.41
CA ASP A 9 18.82 -17.01 29.17
C ASP A 9 17.61 -16.87 28.22
N LEU A 10 16.76 -17.90 28.15
CA LEU A 10 15.54 -17.87 27.37
C LEU A 10 14.51 -16.88 27.93
N GLU A 11 14.36 -16.83 29.26
CA GLU A 11 13.47 -15.88 29.95
C GLU A 11 13.86 -14.43 29.65
N LYS A 12 15.16 -14.09 29.76
CA LYS A 12 15.67 -12.76 29.40
C LYS A 12 15.44 -12.39 27.94
N ARG A 13 15.57 -13.35 27.02
CA ARG A 13 15.29 -13.12 25.59
C ARG A 13 13.81 -12.91 25.33
N LEU A 14 12.94 -13.63 26.05
CA LEU A 14 11.50 -13.44 25.96
C LEU A 14 11.12 -12.04 26.43
N ASP A 15 11.63 -11.60 27.58
CA ASP A 15 11.38 -10.25 28.10
C ASP A 15 11.80 -9.16 27.10
N LEU A 16 13.00 -9.30 26.53
CA LEU A 16 13.50 -8.39 25.50
C LEU A 16 12.60 -8.38 24.25
N LEU A 17 12.11 -9.54 23.82
CA LEU A 17 11.22 -9.65 22.67
C LEU A 17 9.86 -9.02 22.96
N VAL A 18 9.30 -9.24 24.15
CA VAL A 18 8.04 -8.61 24.58
C VAL A 18 8.17 -7.10 24.60
N GLU A 19 9.26 -6.57 25.15
CA GLU A 19 9.54 -5.13 25.16
C GLU A 19 9.64 -4.55 23.74
N LYS A 20 10.32 -5.26 22.82
CA LYS A 20 10.41 -4.85 21.41
C LYS A 20 9.05 -4.85 20.71
N VAL A 21 8.22 -5.86 20.95
CA VAL A 21 6.86 -5.95 20.38
C VAL A 21 6.02 -4.78 20.89
N LEU A 22 6.03 -4.50 22.20
CA LEU A 22 5.30 -3.36 22.77
C LEU A 22 5.73 -2.02 22.17
N ASN A 23 7.04 -1.82 22.01
CA ASN A 23 7.57 -0.60 21.37
C ASN A 23 7.15 -0.46 19.91
N LEU A 24 7.16 -1.57 19.15
CA LEU A 24 6.70 -1.57 17.76
C LEU A 24 5.21 -1.29 17.65
N GLU A 25 4.38 -1.87 18.53
CA GLU A 25 2.95 -1.60 18.58
C GLU A 25 2.64 -0.12 18.88
N LEU A 26 3.39 0.50 19.80
CA LEU A 26 3.27 1.93 20.10
C LEU A 26 3.70 2.80 18.91
N GLN A 27 4.77 2.44 18.22
CA GLN A 27 5.20 3.10 17.00
C GLN A 27 4.14 2.98 15.89
N ILE A 28 3.56 1.80 15.69
CA ILE A 28 2.48 1.60 14.71
C ILE A 28 1.27 2.47 15.06
N LYS A 29 0.84 2.49 16.32
CA LYS A 29 -0.30 3.32 16.77
C LYS A 29 -0.04 4.81 16.51
N SER A 30 1.10 5.33 16.96
CA SER A 30 1.46 6.74 16.71
C SER A 30 1.56 7.09 15.22
N LEU A 31 2.07 6.18 14.39
CA LEU A 31 2.10 6.34 12.93
C LEU A 31 0.69 6.32 12.33
N THR A 32 -0.19 5.46 12.84
CA THR A 32 -1.59 5.35 12.38
C THR A 32 -2.40 6.60 12.74
N ASP A 33 -2.23 7.09 13.97
CA ASP A 33 -2.89 8.30 14.47
C ASP A 33 -2.42 9.54 13.69
N SER A 34 -1.11 9.65 13.44
CA SER A 34 -0.56 10.74 12.62
C SER A 34 -0.96 10.65 11.15
N GLN A 35 -1.22 9.43 10.64
CA GLN A 35 -1.76 9.19 9.29
C GLN A 35 -3.28 9.19 9.22
N GLY A 36 -3.99 9.75 10.21
CA GLY A 36 -5.38 10.16 10.06
C GLY A 36 -6.41 9.13 10.51
N GLY A 37 -5.97 8.15 11.31
CA GLY A 37 -6.82 7.16 11.97
C GLY A 37 -6.75 5.78 11.34
N GLU A 38 -7.47 4.83 11.93
CA GLU A 38 -7.54 3.46 11.44
C GLU A 38 -8.19 3.40 10.06
N ILE A 39 -7.49 2.75 9.13
CA ILE A 39 -8.02 2.46 7.80
C ILE A 39 -9.04 1.32 7.96
N PRO A 40 -10.29 1.50 7.47
CA PRO A 40 -11.29 0.45 7.57
C PRO A 40 -10.81 -0.85 6.91
N PRO A 41 -11.19 -2.03 7.44
CA PRO A 41 -10.83 -3.29 6.82
C PRO A 41 -11.34 -3.36 5.37
N GLY A 42 -10.47 -3.81 4.46
CA GLY A 42 -10.77 -3.87 3.02
C GLY A 42 -10.52 -2.56 2.26
N MET A 43 -9.96 -1.55 2.91
CA MET A 43 -9.47 -0.34 2.25
C MET A 43 -7.96 -0.17 2.46
N SER A 44 -7.30 0.48 1.51
CA SER A 44 -5.86 0.74 1.51
C SER A 44 -5.58 2.13 0.96
N PRO A 45 -4.49 2.77 1.42
CA PRO A 45 -4.08 4.05 0.89
C PRO A 45 -3.82 3.95 -0.61
N VAL A 46 -4.33 4.91 -1.37
CA VAL A 46 -4.09 5.02 -2.81
C VAL A 46 -2.59 5.14 -3.10
N THR A 47 -1.80 5.68 -2.16
CA THR A 47 -0.35 5.72 -2.24
C THR A 47 0.28 4.33 -2.29
N THR A 48 -0.16 3.42 -1.40
CA THR A 48 0.29 2.03 -1.37
C THR A 48 -0.13 1.30 -2.64
N LEU A 49 -1.40 1.46 -3.05
CA LEU A 49 -1.92 0.85 -4.27
C LEU A 49 -1.21 1.37 -5.52
N ALA A 50 -0.88 2.66 -5.59
CA ALA A 50 -0.10 3.23 -6.69
C ALA A 50 1.29 2.59 -6.78
N ALA A 51 1.94 2.38 -5.64
CA ALA A 51 3.25 1.74 -5.57
C ALA A 51 3.22 0.27 -6.00
N GLU A 52 2.16 -0.49 -5.64
CA GLU A 52 1.96 -1.88 -6.10
C GLU A 52 1.99 -1.98 -7.63
N PHE A 53 1.37 -1.03 -8.32
CA PHE A 53 1.28 -1.00 -9.77
C PHE A 53 2.37 -0.16 -10.45
N GLY A 54 3.30 0.41 -9.66
CA GLY A 54 4.41 1.22 -10.18
C GLY A 54 3.98 2.51 -10.89
N ILE A 55 2.82 3.06 -10.56
CA ILE A 55 2.31 4.33 -11.13
C ILE A 55 2.39 5.46 -10.11
N SER A 56 2.32 6.71 -10.57
CA SER A 56 2.26 7.85 -9.64
C SER A 56 0.93 7.89 -8.88
N THR A 57 0.97 8.42 -7.67
CA THR A 57 -0.21 8.57 -6.79
C THR A 57 -1.34 9.35 -7.48
N LYS A 58 -0.99 10.46 -8.15
CA LYS A 58 -1.93 11.25 -8.95
C LYS A 58 -2.60 10.42 -10.05
N LYS A 59 -1.86 9.51 -10.69
CA LYS A 59 -2.42 8.63 -11.74
C LYS A 59 -3.29 7.53 -11.16
N ALA A 60 -2.96 7.01 -9.98
CA ALA A 60 -3.84 6.10 -9.24
C ALA A 60 -5.15 6.79 -8.82
N GLU A 61 -5.10 8.05 -8.40
CA GLU A 61 -6.31 8.83 -8.11
C GLU A 61 -7.17 9.07 -9.36
N GLU A 62 -6.55 9.43 -10.49
CA GLU A 62 -7.25 9.57 -11.78
C GLU A 62 -7.87 8.23 -12.22
N LEU A 63 -7.14 7.12 -12.05
CA LEU A 63 -7.62 5.79 -12.33
C LEU A 63 -8.87 5.49 -11.53
N ALA A 64 -8.82 5.64 -10.21
CA ALA A 64 -9.97 5.38 -9.34
C ALA A 64 -11.19 6.25 -9.70
N LYS A 65 -10.98 7.55 -9.94
CA LYS A 65 -12.06 8.48 -10.33
C LYS A 65 -12.72 8.05 -11.65
N ASN A 66 -11.92 7.66 -12.65
CA ASN A 66 -12.41 7.37 -13.98
C ASN A 66 -12.99 5.95 -14.12
N THR A 67 -12.63 5.03 -13.22
CA THR A 67 -13.21 3.67 -13.16
C THR A 67 -14.36 3.54 -12.18
N GLY A 68 -14.69 4.61 -11.45
CA GLY A 68 -15.79 4.61 -10.47
C GLY A 68 -15.44 3.95 -9.13
N VAL A 69 -14.15 3.75 -8.83
CA VAL A 69 -13.70 3.28 -7.53
C VAL A 69 -13.82 4.42 -6.52
N MET A 70 -14.53 4.17 -5.43
CA MET A 70 -14.73 5.16 -4.37
C MET A 70 -13.41 5.60 -3.75
N LEU A 71 -13.24 6.91 -3.60
CA LEU A 71 -12.11 7.52 -2.90
C LEU A 71 -12.61 8.19 -1.62
N VAL A 72 -12.03 7.81 -0.48
CA VAL A 72 -12.29 8.43 0.83
C VAL A 72 -11.08 9.26 1.22
N ARG A 73 -11.28 10.54 1.52
CA ARG A 73 -10.19 11.43 1.95
C ARG A 73 -9.90 11.23 3.43
N LEU A 74 -8.65 10.98 3.80
CA LEU A 74 -8.21 10.91 5.20
C LEU A 74 -7.99 12.31 5.79
N LYS A 75 -8.14 12.42 7.10
CA LYS A 75 -7.88 13.67 7.85
C LYS A 75 -6.42 14.13 7.79
N SER A 76 -5.50 13.19 7.70
CA SER A 76 -4.05 13.40 7.54
C SER A 76 -3.65 13.87 6.13
N GLY A 77 -4.58 13.88 5.18
CA GLY A 77 -4.29 14.04 3.77
C GLY A 77 -4.11 12.69 3.07
N GLY A 78 -4.34 12.69 1.75
CA GLY A 78 -4.36 11.46 0.95
C GLY A 78 -5.75 10.82 0.84
N PHE A 79 -5.81 9.75 0.05
CA PHE A 79 -7.03 9.02 -0.26
C PHE A 79 -6.87 7.54 0.06
N VAL A 80 -7.97 6.92 0.44
CA VAL A 80 -8.12 5.48 0.61
C VAL A 80 -9.13 4.96 -0.40
N ALA A 81 -8.89 3.77 -0.94
CA ALA A 81 -9.79 3.09 -1.86
C ALA A 81 -10.03 1.64 -1.41
N PRO A 82 -11.17 1.02 -1.77
CA PRO A 82 -11.38 -0.42 -1.60
C PRO A 82 -10.38 -1.24 -2.42
N ASP A 83 -9.65 -2.15 -1.78
CA ASP A 83 -8.43 -2.75 -2.34
C ASP A 83 -8.70 -3.61 -3.55
N GLU A 84 -9.66 -4.54 -3.42
CA GLU A 84 -10.00 -5.50 -4.46
C GLU A 84 -10.51 -4.79 -5.72
N LYS A 85 -11.46 -3.87 -5.54
CA LYS A 85 -12.03 -3.09 -6.64
C LYS A 85 -10.98 -2.22 -7.33
N PHE A 86 -10.08 -1.61 -6.56
CA PHE A 86 -8.99 -0.84 -7.15
C PHE A 86 -8.05 -1.73 -7.95
N ARG A 87 -7.63 -2.87 -7.40
CA ARG A 87 -6.71 -3.81 -8.09
C ARG A 87 -7.31 -4.36 -9.37
N GLU A 88 -8.59 -4.71 -9.38
CA GLU A 88 -9.30 -5.15 -10.58
C GLU A 88 -9.32 -4.07 -11.66
N ALA A 89 -9.71 -2.85 -11.28
CA ALA A 89 -9.73 -1.71 -12.19
C ALA A 89 -8.33 -1.38 -12.72
N ALA A 90 -7.32 -1.42 -11.85
CA ALA A 90 -5.92 -1.19 -12.21
C ALA A 90 -5.42 -2.24 -13.20
N ARG A 91 -5.66 -3.53 -12.97
CA ARG A 91 -5.30 -4.59 -13.92
C ARG A 91 -5.95 -4.36 -15.29
N LEU A 92 -7.23 -4.04 -15.33
CA LEU A 92 -7.96 -3.82 -16.59
C LEU A 92 -7.39 -2.63 -17.38
N VAL A 93 -7.15 -1.50 -16.71
CA VAL A 93 -6.64 -0.27 -17.32
C VAL A 93 -5.18 -0.40 -17.73
N LEU A 94 -4.33 -0.98 -16.87
CA LEU A 94 -2.90 -1.06 -17.13
C LEU A 94 -2.56 -2.12 -18.20
N ARG A 95 -3.32 -3.21 -18.28
CA ARG A 95 -3.17 -4.19 -19.38
C ARG A 95 -3.57 -3.65 -20.74
N SER A 96 -4.57 -2.78 -20.79
CA SER A 96 -5.04 -2.16 -22.03
C SER A 96 -4.23 -0.92 -22.43
N ALA A 97 -3.31 -0.47 -21.57
CA ALA A 97 -2.42 0.64 -21.87
C ALA A 97 -1.42 0.28 -22.98
N LYS A 98 -1.19 1.21 -23.90
CA LYS A 98 -0.26 1.04 -25.02
C LYS A 98 1.00 1.86 -24.79
N ARG A 99 2.14 1.29 -25.20
CA ARG A 99 3.46 1.93 -25.13
C ARG A 99 4.15 1.83 -26.49
N LYS A 100 4.69 2.96 -26.97
CA LYS A 100 5.56 2.96 -28.15
C LYS A 100 6.91 2.32 -27.77
N TYR A 101 7.46 1.46 -28.64
CA TYR A 101 8.76 0.83 -28.43
C TYR A 101 9.84 1.89 -28.11
N GLY A 102 10.62 1.65 -27.04
CA GLY A 102 11.65 2.57 -26.55
C GLY A 102 11.17 3.82 -25.79
N SER A 103 9.88 4.13 -25.75
CA SER A 103 9.35 5.28 -24.97
C SER A 103 9.33 4.94 -23.49
N ALA A 104 9.61 5.85 -22.56
CA ALA A 104 9.37 5.61 -21.11
C ALA A 104 7.88 5.68 -20.72
N TYR A 105 7.03 6.15 -21.62
CA TYR A 105 5.64 6.50 -21.32
C TYR A 105 4.64 5.52 -21.93
N TRP A 106 3.65 5.17 -21.11
CA TRP A 106 2.44 4.45 -21.45
C TRP A 106 1.30 5.43 -21.69
N TYR A 107 0.29 4.99 -22.45
CA TYR A 107 -0.92 5.73 -22.71
C TYR A 107 -2.16 4.85 -22.56
N HIS A 108 -3.16 5.35 -21.86
CA HIS A 108 -4.48 4.76 -21.81
C HIS A 108 -5.55 5.86 -21.91
N PRO A 109 -6.66 5.68 -22.64
CA PRO A 109 -7.70 6.70 -22.80
C PRO A 109 -8.23 7.28 -21.47
N LEU A 110 -8.38 6.44 -20.45
CA LEU A 110 -8.91 6.85 -19.15
C LEU A 110 -7.90 7.60 -18.26
N ILE A 111 -6.60 7.34 -18.35
CA ILE A 111 -5.61 7.94 -17.44
C ILE A 111 -4.52 8.74 -18.17
N GLY A 112 -4.70 8.94 -19.47
CA GLY A 112 -3.79 9.68 -20.34
C GLY A 112 -2.39 9.06 -20.40
N LYS A 113 -1.38 9.93 -20.48
CA LYS A 113 0.03 9.56 -20.51
C LYS A 113 0.58 9.37 -19.09
N PHE A 114 1.26 8.27 -18.83
CA PHE A 114 1.85 7.96 -17.53
C PHE A 114 3.16 7.17 -17.65
N GLN A 115 3.92 7.10 -16.57
CA GLN A 115 5.07 6.22 -16.42
C GLN A 115 4.67 5.04 -15.53
N MET A 116 5.22 3.87 -15.81
CA MET A 116 4.98 2.66 -15.03
C MET A 116 6.31 1.96 -14.79
N SER A 117 6.67 1.78 -13.52
CA SER A 117 7.86 1.05 -13.07
C SER A 117 7.45 -0.37 -12.67
N GLY A 118 7.79 -1.35 -13.51
CA GLY A 118 7.28 -2.71 -13.38
C GLY A 118 6.57 -3.14 -14.66
N GLY A 119 6.62 -4.42 -14.97
CA GLY A 119 5.94 -4.99 -16.14
C GLY A 119 4.42 -4.85 -16.05
N ILE A 120 3.71 -5.32 -17.08
CA ILE A 120 2.25 -5.37 -17.04
C ILE A 120 1.83 -6.29 -15.88
N PRO A 121 0.94 -5.83 -14.97
CA PRO A 121 0.50 -6.64 -13.83
C PRO A 121 -0.21 -7.94 -14.24
N GLU A 122 0.22 -9.07 -13.68
CA GLU A 122 -0.39 -10.40 -13.82
C GLU A 122 -1.77 -10.55 -13.16
#